data_AF-A0A9W8YAF8-F1
#
_entry.id   AF-A0A9W8YAF8-F1
#
_cell.length_a   1.000
_cell.length_b   1.000
_cell.length_c   1.000
_cell.angle_alpha   90.00
_cell.angle_beta   90.00
_cell.angle_gamma   90.00
#
_symmetry.space_group_name_H-M   'P 1'
#
loop_
_entity.id
_entity.type
_entity.pdbx_description
1 polymer ?
#
loop_
_entity_poly.entity_id
_entity_poly.type
_entity_poly.pdbx_seq_one_letter_code
_entity_poly.pdbx_strand_id
1 'polypeptide(L)'
;METYAPLADPKGNATMYNELVRRTNCGNATSTFECLRQLPTAQLNTAINTTSATINITSFQPVLDYDFIQKRTSLQLKAGEFVKVPIISGANSDEGTAFSPSPVDTTEDLYEDMLNTTFGPVPPALASQLLEAYPDDPSVNVVASLGDARPGPPFGAQFRRSASYFGDLVFIANRRLTCQTWAAANLSAYCYRFNAIPAGIPVSYPANNSM
;
A
#
# COMPACT_ATOMS: atom_id res chain seq x y z
N MET A 1 16.52 6.51 -2.85
CA MET A 1 15.33 6.00 -2.15
C MET A 1 14.36 5.53 -3.24
N GLU A 2 14.39 4.25 -3.58
CA GLU A 2 13.56 3.63 -4.62
C GLU A 2 12.46 2.82 -3.91
N THR A 3 11.36 3.45 -3.54
CA THR A 3 10.32 2.79 -2.73
C THR A 3 8.97 2.86 -3.43
N TYR A 4 8.80 2.03 -4.46
CA TYR A 4 7.49 1.45 -4.74
C TYR A 4 7.46 0.07 -4.10
N ALA A 5 6.28 -0.37 -3.62
CA ALA A 5 6.08 -1.78 -3.32
C ALA A 5 6.53 -2.61 -4.54
N PRO A 6 7.32 -3.68 -4.34
CA PRO A 6 7.87 -4.42 -5.46
C PRO A 6 6.71 -5.03 -6.26
N LEU A 7 6.53 -4.56 -7.50
CA LEU A 7 5.66 -5.26 -8.45
C LEU A 7 6.17 -6.69 -8.57
N ALA A 8 5.30 -7.65 -8.30
CA ALA A 8 5.63 -9.06 -8.40
C ALA A 8 5.97 -9.42 -9.86
N ASP A 9 6.93 -10.32 -10.04
CA ASP A 9 7.15 -11.01 -11.32
C ASP A 9 5.88 -11.82 -11.70
N PRO A 10 5.62 -12.14 -12.98
CA PRO A 10 4.48 -12.96 -13.38
C PRO A 10 4.29 -14.22 -12.54
N LYS A 11 5.39 -14.87 -12.13
CA LYS A 11 5.34 -16.09 -11.31
C LYS A 11 5.11 -15.86 -9.82
N GLY A 12 5.22 -14.62 -9.34
CA GLY A 12 5.02 -14.27 -7.93
C GLY A 12 3.62 -14.62 -7.41
N ASN A 13 2.63 -14.70 -8.31
CA ASN A 13 1.25 -15.04 -7.98
C ASN A 13 0.90 -16.52 -8.19
N ALA A 14 1.88 -17.40 -8.44
CA ALA A 14 1.63 -18.82 -8.67
C ALA A 14 0.90 -19.49 -7.50
N THR A 15 1.23 -19.13 -6.25
CA THR A 15 0.55 -19.68 -5.06
C THR A 15 -0.92 -19.27 -5.02
N MET A 16 -1.23 -18.01 -5.34
CA MET A 16 -2.60 -17.50 -5.42
C MET A 16 -3.40 -18.20 -6.54
N TYR A 17 -2.79 -18.37 -7.72
CA TYR A 17 -3.39 -19.10 -8.84
C TYR A 17 -3.66 -20.57 -8.49
N ASN A 18 -2.68 -21.26 -7.88
CA ASN A 18 -2.83 -22.66 -7.48
C ASN A 18 -3.89 -22.84 -6.41
N GLU A 19 -4.00 -21.90 -5.46
CA GLU A 19 -5.08 -21.92 -4.48
C GLU A 19 -6.45 -21.72 -5.15
N LEU A 20 -6.56 -20.84 -6.15
CA LEU A 20 -7.80 -20.67 -6.91
C LEU A 20 -8.18 -21.96 -7.66
N VAL A 21 -7.19 -22.62 -8.28
CA VAL A 21 -7.35 -23.93 -8.94
C VAL A 21 -7.74 -25.03 -7.94
N ARG A 22 -7.25 -24.99 -6.70
CA ARG A 22 -7.57 -25.95 -5.64
C ARG A 22 -8.97 -25.73 -5.05
N ARG A 23 -9.39 -24.47 -4.91
CA ARG A 23 -10.73 -24.09 -4.42
C ARG A 23 -11.82 -24.32 -5.45
N THR A 24 -11.42 -24.53 -6.70
CA THR A 24 -12.29 -24.94 -7.79
C THR A 24 -12.02 -26.42 -8.10
N ASN A 25 -12.95 -27.12 -8.74
CA ASN A 25 -12.71 -28.52 -9.14
C ASN A 25 -11.81 -28.62 -10.39
N CYS A 26 -10.89 -27.66 -10.58
CA CYS A 26 -10.05 -27.53 -11.77
C CYS A 26 -8.67 -28.18 -11.63
N GLY A 27 -8.29 -28.69 -10.45
CA GLY A 27 -6.95 -29.26 -10.20
C GLY A 27 -6.56 -30.44 -11.10
N ASN A 28 -7.54 -31.23 -11.59
CA ASN A 28 -7.29 -32.38 -12.46
C ASN A 28 -7.55 -32.08 -13.95
N ALA A 29 -7.86 -30.83 -14.30
CA ALA A 29 -8.09 -30.46 -15.69
C ALA A 29 -6.76 -30.46 -16.47
N THR A 30 -6.78 -30.91 -17.73
CA THR A 30 -5.63 -30.83 -18.63
C THR A 30 -5.14 -29.39 -18.81
N SER A 31 -6.07 -28.43 -18.83
CA SER A 31 -5.79 -27.00 -18.72
C SER A 31 -6.57 -26.43 -17.55
N THR A 32 -5.86 -26.11 -16.47
CA THR A 32 -6.45 -25.50 -15.27
C THR A 32 -7.06 -24.12 -15.59
N PHE A 33 -6.43 -23.37 -16.50
CA PHE A 33 -6.93 -22.06 -16.94
C PHE A 33 -8.24 -22.17 -17.74
N GLU A 34 -8.32 -23.07 -18.72
CA GLU A 34 -9.54 -23.25 -19.49
C GLU A 34 -10.69 -23.78 -18.63
N CYS A 35 -10.40 -24.64 -17.65
CA CYS A 35 -11.38 -25.06 -16.67
C CYS A 35 -11.94 -23.86 -15.87
N LEU A 36 -11.06 -22.98 -15.36
CA LEU A 36 -11.49 -21.78 -14.63
C LEU A 36 -12.38 -20.87 -15.48
N ARG A 37 -12.11 -20.72 -16.78
CA ARG A 37 -12.92 -19.92 -17.72
C ARG A 37 -14.33 -20.46 -17.93
N GLN A 38 -14.54 -21.76 -17.75
CA GLN A 38 -15.82 -22.43 -17.97
C GLN A 38 -16.69 -22.48 -16.70
N LEU A 39 -16.16 -22.11 -15.53
CA LEU A 39 -16.91 -22.13 -14.28
C LEU A 39 -18.06 -21.12 -14.31
N PRO A 40 -19.22 -21.45 -13.72
CA PRO A 40 -20.24 -20.45 -13.44
C PRO A 40 -19.67 -19.32 -12.58
N THR A 41 -20.07 -18.07 -12.88
CA THR A 41 -19.58 -16.87 -12.17
C THR A 41 -19.74 -16.98 -10.66
N ALA A 42 -20.86 -17.54 -10.16
CA ALA A 42 -21.08 -17.71 -8.73
C ALA A 42 -20.05 -18.62 -8.05
N GLN A 43 -19.59 -19.66 -8.75
CA GLN A 43 -18.57 -20.58 -8.25
C GLN A 43 -17.20 -19.89 -8.21
N LEU A 44 -16.83 -19.19 -9.28
CA LEU A 44 -15.59 -18.42 -9.31
C LEU A 44 -15.58 -17.31 -8.26
N ASN A 45 -16.69 -16.60 -8.10
CA ASN A 45 -16.84 -15.56 -7.07
C ASN A 45 -16.69 -16.14 -5.66
N THR A 46 -17.27 -17.31 -5.38
CA THR A 46 -17.09 -17.99 -4.08
C THR A 46 -15.63 -18.42 -3.85
N ALA A 47 -14.94 -18.81 -4.93
CA ALA A 47 -13.53 -19.17 -4.93
C ALA A 47 -12.57 -17.97 -4.79
N ILE A 48 -13.03 -16.74 -5.01
CA ILE A 48 -12.23 -15.51 -4.85
C ILE A 48 -12.62 -14.73 -3.58
N ASN A 49 -13.91 -14.64 -3.28
CA ASN A 49 -14.47 -13.89 -2.15
C ASN A 49 -14.31 -14.67 -0.83
N THR A 50 -13.05 -14.86 -0.43
CA THR A 50 -12.64 -15.46 0.83
C THR A 50 -11.59 -14.60 1.47
N THR A 51 -11.50 -14.67 2.79
CA THR A 51 -10.37 -14.11 3.53
C THR A 51 -9.45 -15.25 3.92
N SER A 52 -8.36 -15.43 3.18
CA SER A 52 -7.28 -16.35 3.56
C SER A 52 -5.92 -15.66 3.41
N ALA A 53 -4.88 -16.24 4.00
CA ALA A 53 -3.52 -15.73 3.84
C ALA A 53 -3.03 -15.78 2.37
N THR A 54 -3.63 -16.65 1.55
CA THR A 54 -3.19 -16.91 0.16
C THR A 54 -4.06 -16.23 -0.89
N ILE A 55 -5.36 -16.07 -0.63
CA ILE A 55 -6.31 -15.34 -1.47
C ILE A 55 -7.08 -14.37 -0.59
N ASN A 56 -6.88 -13.10 -0.87
CA ASN A 56 -7.71 -12.00 -0.41
C ASN A 56 -8.02 -11.13 -1.64
N ILE A 57 -9.17 -10.45 -1.67
CA ILE A 57 -9.51 -9.54 -2.76
C ILE A 57 -8.45 -8.42 -2.91
N THR A 58 -7.81 -8.03 -1.82
CA THR A 58 -6.72 -7.03 -1.83
C THR A 58 -5.39 -7.60 -2.35
N SER A 59 -5.26 -8.92 -2.53
CA SER A 59 -4.05 -9.56 -3.09
C SER A 59 -3.95 -9.44 -4.61
N PHE A 60 -5.05 -9.13 -5.30
CA PHE A 60 -5.05 -8.91 -6.75
C PHE A 60 -4.53 -7.52 -7.07
N GLN A 61 -3.23 -7.44 -7.34
CA GLN A 61 -2.51 -6.20 -7.63
C GLN A 61 -1.87 -6.25 -9.02
N PRO A 62 -1.52 -5.09 -9.61
CA PRO A 62 -0.69 -5.05 -10.81
C PRO A 62 0.61 -5.86 -10.63
N VAL A 63 1.01 -6.57 -11.68
CA VAL A 63 2.26 -7.35 -11.73
C VAL A 63 3.10 -6.92 -12.92
N LEU A 64 4.40 -7.18 -12.89
CA LEU A 64 5.20 -7.15 -14.10
C LEU A 64 4.64 -8.21 -15.06
N ASP A 65 4.37 -7.84 -16.30
CA ASP A 65 4.02 -8.76 -17.38
C ASP A 65 5.03 -8.70 -18.53
N TYR A 66 5.99 -7.78 -18.44
CA TYR A 66 7.03 -7.53 -19.43
C TYR A 66 6.51 -7.11 -20.82
N ASP A 67 5.24 -6.69 -20.90
CA ASP A 67 4.60 -6.16 -22.11
C ASP A 67 3.97 -4.79 -21.81
N PHE A 68 2.88 -4.77 -21.02
CA PHE A 68 2.22 -3.53 -20.61
C PHE A 68 2.93 -2.90 -19.40
N ILE A 69 3.19 -3.67 -18.34
CA ILE A 69 3.98 -3.27 -17.18
C ILE A 69 5.38 -3.88 -17.30
N GLN A 70 6.24 -3.16 -18.00
CA GLN A 70 7.55 -3.67 -18.42
C GLN A 70 8.61 -3.69 -17.32
N LYS A 71 8.54 -2.74 -16.37
CA LYS A 71 9.52 -2.56 -15.30
C LYS A 71 8.84 -1.96 -14.07
N ARG A 72 9.53 -2.00 -12.92
CA ARG A 72 9.11 -1.27 -11.72
C ARG A 72 8.86 0.20 -12.04
N THR A 73 7.75 0.74 -11.58
CA THR A 73 7.32 2.13 -11.84
C THR A 73 8.36 3.15 -11.39
N SER A 74 9.07 2.94 -10.28
CA SER A 74 10.22 3.79 -9.88
C SER A 74 11.29 3.87 -10.95
N LEU A 75 11.63 2.75 -11.57
CA LEU A 75 12.67 2.68 -12.58
C LEU A 75 12.21 3.34 -13.88
N GLN A 76 10.94 3.15 -14.26
CA GLN A 76 10.35 3.83 -15.41
C GLN A 76 10.33 5.35 -15.21
N LEU A 77 9.89 5.83 -14.04
CA LEU A 77 9.92 7.26 -13.71
C LEU A 77 11.34 7.82 -13.74
N LYS A 78 12.30 7.13 -13.14
CA LYS A 78 13.71 7.52 -13.12
C LYS A 78 14.32 7.58 -14.52
N ALA A 79 13.93 6.67 -15.41
CA ALA A 79 14.37 6.64 -16.81
C ALA A 79 13.62 7.64 -17.70
N GLY A 80 12.61 8.34 -17.19
CA GLY A 80 11.76 9.22 -17.99
C GLY A 80 10.77 8.47 -18.89
N GLU A 81 10.60 7.16 -18.69
CA GLU A 81 9.72 6.25 -19.44
C GLU A 81 8.27 6.39 -18.95
N PHE A 82 7.65 7.53 -19.25
CA PHE A 82 6.25 7.78 -18.92
C PHE A 82 5.62 8.72 -19.94
N VAL A 83 4.29 8.65 -20.06
CA VAL A 83 3.52 9.49 -20.98
C VAL A 83 3.59 10.95 -20.54
N LYS A 84 3.97 11.83 -21.47
CA LYS A 84 4.25 13.26 -21.20
C LYS A 84 2.98 14.11 -21.33
N VAL A 85 2.06 13.97 -20.38
CA VAL A 85 0.86 14.82 -20.27
C VAL A 85 0.81 15.55 -18.92
N PRO A 86 0.13 16.72 -18.84
CA PRO A 86 -0.16 17.37 -17.57
C PRO A 86 -0.91 16.45 -16.60
N ILE A 87 -0.59 16.55 -15.30
CA ILE A 87 -1.24 15.75 -14.26
C ILE A 87 -1.78 16.61 -13.11
N ILE A 88 -2.78 16.06 -12.42
CA ILE A 88 -3.14 16.42 -11.05
C ILE A 88 -2.92 15.20 -10.16
N SER A 89 -2.24 15.36 -9.01
CA SER A 89 -1.93 14.25 -8.10
C SER A 89 -1.99 14.70 -6.64
N GLY A 90 -2.77 14.00 -5.84
CA GLY A 90 -3.02 14.36 -4.44
C GLY A 90 -2.79 13.22 -3.47
N ALA A 91 -2.68 13.59 -2.19
CA ALA A 91 -2.75 12.68 -1.06
C ALA A 91 -3.40 13.41 0.12
N ASN A 92 -4.03 12.66 1.00
CA ASN A 92 -4.50 13.16 2.28
C ASN A 92 -3.32 13.39 3.24
N SER A 93 -3.45 14.29 4.21
CA SER A 93 -2.41 14.46 5.25
C SER A 93 -2.20 13.18 6.06
N ASP A 94 -3.25 12.39 6.25
CA ASP A 94 -3.30 11.29 7.19
C ASP A 94 -3.56 9.94 6.48
N GLU A 95 -3.05 9.72 5.26
CA GLU A 95 -3.29 8.46 4.50
C GLU A 95 -3.03 7.21 5.33
N GLY A 96 -1.91 7.20 6.07
CA GLY A 96 -1.48 6.04 6.83
C GLY A 96 -2.42 5.63 7.96
N THR A 97 -3.45 6.43 8.30
CA THR A 97 -4.44 5.99 9.29
C THR A 97 -5.22 4.76 8.85
N ALA A 98 -5.35 4.53 7.54
CA ALA A 98 -6.03 3.35 6.99
C ALA A 98 -5.10 2.16 6.76
N PHE A 99 -3.83 2.44 6.50
CA PHE A 99 -2.88 1.48 5.94
C PHE A 99 -1.77 1.12 6.93
N SER A 100 -1.71 1.80 8.07
CA SER A 100 -0.87 1.42 9.19
C SER A 100 -1.39 0.14 9.84
N PRO A 101 -0.50 -0.77 10.27
CA PRO A 101 -0.82 -1.79 11.25
C PRO A 101 -1.43 -1.18 12.52
N SER A 102 -2.24 -1.98 13.20
CA SER A 102 -2.93 -1.64 14.44
C SER A 102 -3.24 -2.93 15.20
N PRO A 103 -2.87 -3.05 16.50
CA PRO A 103 -2.17 -2.05 17.31
C PRO A 103 -0.67 -1.95 17.00
N VAL A 104 -0.06 -0.82 17.34
CA VAL A 104 1.41 -0.63 17.41
C VAL A 104 1.74 0.11 18.69
N ASP A 105 2.36 -0.57 19.67
CA ASP A 105 2.55 -0.03 21.02
C ASP A 105 4.00 0.39 21.30
N THR A 106 4.96 -0.26 20.65
CA THR A 106 6.40 -0.07 20.92
C THR A 106 7.18 0.22 19.65
N THR A 107 8.39 0.76 19.80
CA THR A 107 9.33 0.91 18.67
C THR A 107 9.66 -0.44 18.03
N GLU A 108 9.68 -1.52 18.81
CA GLU A 108 9.93 -2.87 18.32
C GLU A 108 8.77 -3.37 17.44
N ASP A 109 7.52 -3.09 17.82
CA ASP A 109 6.36 -3.45 17.00
C ASP A 109 6.45 -2.78 15.62
N LEU A 110 6.73 -1.47 15.59
CA LEU A 110 6.89 -0.74 14.33
C LEU A 110 8.09 -1.25 13.52
N TYR A 111 9.18 -1.62 14.18
CA TYR A 111 10.34 -2.21 13.52
C TYR A 111 9.96 -3.52 12.83
N GLU A 112 9.30 -4.44 13.54
CA GLU A 112 8.84 -5.71 12.98
C GLU A 112 7.80 -5.50 11.86
N ASP A 113 6.91 -4.52 12.00
CA ASP A 113 5.98 -4.15 10.93
C ASP A 113 6.71 -3.68 9.66
N MET A 114 7.80 -2.90 9.79
CA MET A 114 8.64 -2.49 8.65
C MET A 114 9.32 -3.68 7.97
N LEU A 115 9.77 -4.68 8.75
CA LEU A 115 10.41 -5.87 8.22
C LEU A 115 9.43 -6.82 7.51
N ASN A 116 8.18 -6.85 7.97
CA ASN A 116 7.20 -7.87 7.54
C ASN A 116 6.06 -7.32 6.66
N THR A 117 6.07 -6.02 6.34
CA THR A 117 5.00 -5.40 5.54
C THR A 117 4.85 -6.01 4.14
N THR A 118 3.60 -6.13 3.68
CA THR A 118 3.26 -6.53 2.30
C THR A 118 3.50 -5.41 1.28
N PHE A 119 3.73 -4.17 1.72
CA PHE A 119 4.07 -3.03 0.87
C PHE A 119 5.55 -2.97 0.46
N GLY A 120 6.30 -4.05 0.74
CA GLY A 120 7.73 -4.16 0.45
C GLY A 120 8.55 -4.18 1.74
N PRO A 121 8.97 -5.37 2.20
CA PRO A 121 9.83 -5.54 3.37
C PRO A 121 11.05 -4.63 3.35
N VAL A 122 11.30 -3.93 4.45
CA VAL A 122 12.46 -3.06 4.60
C VAL A 122 13.64 -3.88 5.11
N PRO A 123 14.85 -3.76 4.52
CA PRO A 123 16.04 -4.36 5.08
C PRO A 123 16.34 -3.85 6.50
N PRO A 124 16.76 -4.70 7.46
CA PRO A 124 16.97 -4.33 8.87
C PRO A 124 17.74 -3.02 9.10
N ALA A 125 18.88 -2.84 8.42
CA ALA A 125 19.70 -1.64 8.56
C ALA A 125 18.98 -0.35 8.09
N LEU A 126 18.12 -0.45 7.08
CA LEU A 126 17.31 0.67 6.61
C LEU A 126 16.13 0.93 7.55
N ALA A 127 15.52 -0.11 8.11
CA ALA A 127 14.45 0.03 9.10
C ALA A 127 14.94 0.81 10.33
N SER A 128 16.14 0.52 10.84
CA SER A 128 16.74 1.31 11.93
C SER A 128 16.91 2.79 11.57
N GLN A 129 17.36 3.11 10.35
CA GLN A 129 17.48 4.51 9.88
C GLN A 129 16.12 5.18 9.72
N LEU A 130 15.10 4.44 9.27
CA LEU A 130 13.74 4.96 9.15
C LEU A 130 13.14 5.26 10.52
N LEU A 131 13.43 4.46 11.55
CA LEU A 131 13.00 4.79 12.92
C LEU A 131 13.58 6.10 13.42
N GLU A 132 14.79 6.48 13.00
CA GLU A 132 15.36 7.80 13.31
C GLU A 132 14.67 8.92 12.51
N ALA A 133 14.37 8.67 11.23
CA ALA A 133 13.71 9.64 10.35
C ALA A 133 12.23 9.89 10.71
N TYR A 134 11.57 8.90 11.32
CA TYR A 134 10.21 8.99 11.84
C TYR A 134 10.27 8.89 13.36
N PRO A 135 10.53 9.99 14.10
CA PRO A 135 10.62 9.95 15.55
C PRO A 135 9.26 9.70 16.21
N ASP A 136 9.29 9.16 17.43
CA ASP A 136 8.13 9.09 18.32
C ASP A 136 7.87 10.47 18.94
N ASP A 137 7.40 11.40 18.11
CA ASP A 137 7.14 12.79 18.47
C ASP A 137 5.78 13.22 17.88
N PRO A 138 4.74 13.36 18.72
CA PRO A 138 3.41 13.81 18.31
C PRO A 138 3.38 15.15 17.55
N SER A 139 4.40 16.01 17.70
CA SER A 139 4.45 17.32 17.03
C SER A 139 4.75 17.22 15.53
N VAL A 140 5.35 16.11 15.09
CA VAL A 140 5.70 15.86 13.68
C VAL A 140 4.97 14.66 13.08
N ASN A 141 4.27 13.86 13.89
CA ASN A 141 3.49 12.73 13.41
C ASN A 141 2.10 13.16 12.89
N VAL A 142 1.56 12.40 11.94
CA VAL A 142 0.22 12.57 11.36
C VAL A 142 -0.89 12.45 12.42
N VAL A 143 -2.13 12.77 12.04
CA VAL A 143 -3.28 12.95 12.94
C VAL A 143 -3.09 14.14 13.88
N ALA A 144 -2.68 15.27 13.32
CA ALA A 144 -2.40 16.51 14.07
C ALA A 144 -3.60 17.02 14.88
N SER A 145 -4.82 16.61 14.52
CA SER A 145 -6.04 16.93 15.26
C SER A 145 -6.08 16.36 16.69
N LEU A 146 -5.22 15.39 17.01
CA LEU A 146 -5.06 14.87 18.37
C LEU A 146 -4.12 15.72 19.26
N GLY A 147 -3.47 16.76 18.71
CA GLY A 147 -2.47 17.53 19.46
C GLY A 147 -1.32 16.64 19.94
N ASP A 148 -1.04 16.63 21.24
CA ASP A 148 -0.03 15.73 21.84
C ASP A 148 -0.62 14.39 22.31
N ALA A 149 -1.91 14.16 22.11
CA ALA A 149 -2.56 12.93 22.54
C ALA A 149 -2.17 11.74 21.63
N ARG A 150 -2.12 10.56 22.26
CA ARG A 150 -2.00 9.27 21.59
C ARG A 150 -3.39 8.62 21.51
N PRO A 151 -3.72 7.95 20.39
CA PRO A 151 -5.00 7.28 20.26
C PRO A 151 -5.09 6.09 21.25
N GLY A 152 -6.28 5.85 21.79
CA GLY A 152 -6.55 4.68 22.62
C GLY A 152 -6.66 3.38 21.79
N PRO A 153 -7.03 2.24 22.41
CA PRO A 153 -7.34 1.02 21.68
C PRO A 153 -8.37 1.26 20.56
N PRO A 154 -8.25 0.61 19.38
CA PRO A 154 -7.33 -0.50 19.05
C PRO A 154 -5.96 -0.08 18.48
N PHE A 155 -5.59 1.20 18.53
CA PHE A 155 -4.48 1.76 17.74
C PHE A 155 -3.09 1.53 18.33
N GLY A 156 -2.95 1.68 19.64
CA GLY A 156 -1.66 1.57 20.34
C GLY A 156 -0.86 2.87 20.39
N ALA A 157 0.11 2.93 21.30
CA ALA A 157 0.81 4.17 21.64
C ALA A 157 1.66 4.74 20.50
N GLN A 158 2.26 3.91 19.64
CA GLN A 158 3.10 4.33 18.50
C GLN A 158 2.29 4.50 17.20
N PHE A 159 0.97 4.35 17.23
CA PHE A 159 0.15 4.40 16.01
C PHE A 159 0.39 5.63 15.14
N ARG A 160 0.50 6.83 15.73
CA ARG A 160 0.71 8.07 14.95
C ARG A 160 2.05 8.06 14.21
N ARG A 161 3.08 7.52 14.83
CA ARG A 161 4.39 7.32 14.22
C ARG A 161 4.32 6.28 13.09
N SER A 162 3.64 5.16 13.34
CA SER A 162 3.41 4.12 12.33
C SER A 162 2.62 4.65 11.12
N ALA A 163 1.51 5.35 11.36
CA ALA A 163 0.70 6.00 10.33
C ALA A 163 1.48 7.08 9.55
N SER A 164 2.43 7.76 10.18
CA SER A 164 3.30 8.71 9.46
C SER A 164 4.18 7.97 8.45
N TYR A 165 4.80 6.86 8.87
CA TYR A 165 5.63 6.03 8.00
C TYR A 165 4.82 5.34 6.90
N PHE A 166 3.75 4.63 7.25
CA PHE A 166 2.94 3.88 6.28
C PHE A 166 2.18 4.79 5.31
N GLY A 167 1.80 6.00 5.74
CA GLY A 167 1.22 7.01 4.85
C GLY A 167 2.20 7.47 3.77
N ASP A 168 3.45 7.70 4.15
CA ASP A 168 4.53 8.03 3.21
C ASP A 168 4.87 6.86 2.30
N LEU A 169 5.05 5.67 2.87
CA LEU A 169 5.40 4.44 2.16
C LEU A 169 4.40 4.11 1.04
N VAL A 170 3.09 4.20 1.34
CA VAL A 170 2.06 3.75 0.40
C VAL A 170 1.62 4.89 -0.53
N PHE A 171 1.50 6.13 -0.06
CA PHE A 171 0.90 7.23 -0.83
C PHE A 171 1.81 8.45 -0.99
N ILE A 172 2.18 9.09 0.11
CA ILE A 172 2.62 10.48 0.10
C ILE A 172 4.01 10.63 -0.55
N ALA A 173 4.95 9.70 -0.28
CA ALA A 173 6.28 9.73 -0.90
C ALA A 173 6.19 9.42 -2.41
N ASN A 174 5.35 8.47 -2.81
CA ASN A 174 5.11 8.12 -4.22
C ASN A 174 4.51 9.29 -5.00
N ARG A 175 3.51 9.96 -4.42
CA ARG A 175 2.90 11.18 -4.97
C ARG A 175 3.95 12.29 -5.12
N ARG A 176 4.80 12.50 -4.10
CA ARG A 176 5.89 13.49 -4.15
C ARG A 176 6.87 13.19 -5.29
N LEU A 177 7.34 11.95 -5.39
CA LEU A 177 8.27 11.53 -6.45
C LEU A 177 7.66 11.72 -7.85
N THR A 178 6.38 11.37 -8.01
CA THR A 178 5.65 11.53 -9.28
C THR A 178 5.60 13.00 -9.70
N CYS A 179 5.18 13.88 -8.79
CA CYS A 179 5.13 15.32 -9.02
C CYS A 179 6.50 15.92 -9.38
N GLN A 180 7.55 15.53 -8.65
CA GLN A 180 8.92 15.96 -8.93
C GLN A 180 9.40 15.49 -10.30
N THR A 181 9.07 14.26 -10.67
CA THR A 181 9.44 13.66 -11.96
C THR A 181 8.78 14.40 -13.14
N TRP A 182 7.50 14.76 -13.02
CA TRP A 182 6.82 15.54 -14.05
C TRP A 182 7.37 16.96 -14.17
N ALA A 183 7.56 17.64 -13.04
CA ALA A 183 8.13 18.98 -13.02
C ALA A 183 9.55 19.01 -13.62
N ALA A 184 10.39 18.02 -13.30
CA ALA A 184 11.73 17.88 -13.86
C ALA A 184 11.73 17.61 -15.38
N ALA A 185 10.65 17.02 -15.90
CA ALA A 185 10.44 16.81 -17.34
C ALA A 185 9.78 18.01 -18.04
N ASN A 186 9.70 19.18 -17.38
CA ASN A 186 9.06 20.39 -17.89
C ASN A 186 7.57 20.22 -18.25
N LEU A 187 6.86 19.38 -17.50
CA LEU A 187 5.42 19.18 -17.62
C LEU A 187 4.67 19.84 -16.47
N SER A 188 3.45 20.29 -16.73
CA SER A 188 2.56 20.77 -15.68
C SER A 188 2.18 19.63 -14.73
N ALA A 189 2.44 19.82 -13.43
CA ALA A 189 2.00 18.94 -12.36
C ALA A 189 1.35 19.75 -11.24
N TYR A 190 0.05 19.56 -11.05
CA TYR A 190 -0.72 20.18 -9.98
C TYR A 190 -0.81 19.22 -8.81
N CYS A 191 -0.10 19.52 -7.73
CA CYS A 191 0.09 18.57 -6.65
C CYS A 191 -0.46 19.12 -5.34
N TYR A 192 -1.45 18.43 -4.78
CA TYR A 192 -2.19 18.92 -3.62
C TYR A 192 -2.04 18.00 -2.41
N ARG A 193 -2.19 18.60 -1.22
CA ARG A 193 -2.36 17.90 0.04
C ARG A 193 -3.76 18.21 0.57
N PHE A 194 -4.61 17.20 0.67
CA PHE A 194 -5.92 17.38 1.26
C PHE A 194 -5.80 17.33 2.79
N ASN A 195 -6.15 18.43 3.45
CA ASN A 195 -5.99 18.59 4.90
C ASN A 195 -7.28 19.16 5.50
N ALA A 196 -8.36 18.42 5.38
CA ALA A 196 -9.65 18.77 5.97
C ALA A 196 -10.19 17.58 6.76
N ILE A 197 -10.88 17.88 7.87
CA ILE A 197 -11.58 16.88 8.67
C ILE A 197 -12.87 16.52 7.93
N PRO A 198 -13.06 15.25 7.51
CA PRO A 198 -14.29 14.85 6.84
C PRO A 198 -15.51 15.01 7.76
N ALA A 199 -16.63 15.48 7.21
CA ALA A 199 -17.86 15.59 7.97
C ALA A 199 -18.33 14.21 8.44
N GLY A 200 -18.66 14.07 9.73
CA GLY A 200 -19.20 12.84 10.31
C GLY A 200 -18.18 11.86 10.89
N ILE A 201 -16.88 12.15 10.83
CA ILE A 201 -15.83 11.33 11.47
C ILE A 201 -15.39 11.99 12.79
N PRO A 202 -15.48 11.30 13.94
CA PRO A 202 -14.99 11.83 15.22
C PRO A 202 -13.49 12.13 15.18
N VAL A 203 -13.06 13.23 15.79
CA VAL A 203 -11.65 13.65 15.88
C VAL A 203 -10.75 12.60 16.54
N SER A 204 -11.34 11.73 17.37
CA SER A 204 -10.67 10.64 18.08
C SER A 204 -10.45 9.39 17.23
N TYR A 205 -11.03 9.30 16.04
CA TYR A 205 -10.85 8.17 15.13
C TYR A 205 -9.95 8.59 13.96
N PRO A 206 -8.79 7.92 13.79
CA PRO A 206 -8.06 7.96 12.53
C PRO A 206 -9.04 7.70 11.38
N ALA A 207 -9.05 8.56 10.38
CA ALA A 207 -10.19 8.73 9.50
C ALA A 207 -10.36 7.58 8.50
N ASN A 208 -10.91 6.42 8.92
CA ASN A 208 -11.70 5.46 8.12
C ASN A 208 -11.88 4.08 8.78
N ASN A 209 -13.05 3.85 9.37
CA ASN A 209 -13.66 2.51 9.43
C ASN A 209 -14.82 2.41 8.42
N SER A 210 -14.65 3.01 7.24
CA SER A 210 -15.68 3.03 6.20
C SER A 210 -15.08 2.52 4.89
N MET A 211 -14.88 1.21 4.83
CA MET A 211 -15.01 0.42 3.60
C MET A 211 -16.03 -0.68 3.86
#